data_AF-T0SGV6-F1
#
_entry.id   AF-T0SGV6-F1
#
_cell.length_a   1.000
_cell.length_b   1.000
_cell.length_c   1.000
_cell.angle_alpha   90.00
_cell.angle_beta   90.00
_cell.angle_gamma   90.00
#
_symmetry.space_group_name_H-M   'P 1'
#
loop_
_entity.id
_entity.type
_entity.pdbx_description
1 polymer ?
#
loop_
_entity_poly.entity_id
_entity_poly.type
_entity_poly.pdbx_seq_one_letter_code
_entity_poly.pdbx_strand_id
1 'polypeptide(L)'
;MHKQSFKKLCSGGTDKHAEELYKSFLGDGIYIPFLKDGNLDSETISDHLPMLQKRLTWLKGVEEKLKNEKSLRTYLISLKVLQKDLDKLRSVYHRYYLENSFDKKKNLVKEAKSHTHEFIEKLQKFIVSMYYLQSFEFPVDHFYLRAEYDKYKSSDTEEGKRKANRAYFLRKIVEEGAVNRDKGRSDLTLRALIDSIYMRIDSYSDSFLDNNLAYDIESLFDTLDGVLRGGKREILSRISNWVAKTDKDVTYYSNLLVQQKNKKDFFKKMFNDKNKARYALSDYIYEKEAEVYKFWSEKDLLYRQLFALETILFHEVGRLDDDAGTERSDVLKVVMNRLAINEYNKIDASEPLHSKLQKLNIKNIDKYTWLNVLFKQGEFSFTYFFIPASRGIFCADQSKTASRLRRKNLSLALNLLRSPDPGFLATRYFSRASMLGRIDMAQVWDDYTPIEERPGPRISGDKKLQLHYKNSNYTYLYNFTSAGTQYEVLRMKGTEFVYSPKSKKFYRYRNPHHFKYFIKNKAY
;
A
#
# COMPACT_ATOMS: atom_id res chain seq x y z
N MET A 1 -24.64 21.19 -2.31
CA MET A 1 -24.36 20.34 -1.12
C MET A 1 -22.89 20.35 -0.69
N HIS A 2 -21.90 19.80 -1.41
CA HIS A 2 -20.50 19.77 -0.91
C HIS A 2 -19.93 21.12 -0.47
N LYS A 3 -20.14 22.20 -1.23
CA LYS A 3 -19.71 23.56 -0.81
C LYS A 3 -20.38 24.03 0.47
N GLN A 4 -21.64 23.64 0.70
CA GLN A 4 -22.37 23.97 1.94
C GLN A 4 -21.84 23.13 3.11
N SER A 5 -21.63 21.83 2.89
CA SER A 5 -20.98 20.91 3.85
C SER A 5 -19.62 21.47 4.27
N PHE A 6 -18.76 21.81 3.31
CA PHE A 6 -17.44 22.40 3.55
C PHE A 6 -17.52 23.71 4.34
N LYS A 7 -18.39 24.65 3.92
CA LYS A 7 -18.55 25.93 4.64
C LYS A 7 -19.03 25.75 6.08
N LYS A 8 -19.88 24.74 6.33
CA LYS A 8 -20.44 24.46 7.66
C LYS A 8 -19.45 23.72 8.56
N LEU A 9 -18.68 22.78 8.00
CA LEU A 9 -17.92 21.77 8.75
C LEU A 9 -16.40 22.02 8.73
N CYS A 10 -15.89 22.71 7.72
CA CYS A 10 -14.51 23.14 7.61
C CYS A 10 -14.42 24.67 7.73
N SER A 11 -14.65 25.18 8.94
CA SER A 11 -14.45 26.60 9.24
C SER A 11 -12.95 26.94 9.26
N GLY A 12 -12.64 28.25 9.21
CA GLY A 12 -11.26 28.73 9.31
C GLY A 12 -10.58 28.18 10.57
N GLY A 13 -9.49 27.43 10.39
CA GLY A 13 -8.72 26.82 11.48
C GLY A 13 -9.01 25.35 11.77
N THR A 14 -10.08 24.76 11.22
CA THR A 14 -10.42 23.34 11.45
C THR A 14 -9.31 22.39 11.02
N ASP A 15 -8.81 22.52 9.78
CA ASP A 15 -7.71 21.68 9.27
C ASP A 15 -6.39 21.97 10.01
N LYS A 16 -6.12 23.25 10.33
CA LYS A 16 -4.93 23.65 11.08
C LYS A 16 -4.91 23.01 12.48
N HIS A 17 -6.05 23.00 13.17
CA HIS A 17 -6.17 22.39 14.48
C HIS A 17 -5.99 20.87 14.41
N ALA A 18 -6.59 20.21 13.41
CA ALA A 18 -6.35 18.80 13.15
C ALA A 18 -4.86 18.50 12.92
N GLU A 19 -4.16 19.37 12.16
CA GLU A 19 -2.72 19.25 11.91
C GLU A 19 -1.88 19.45 13.17
N GLU A 20 -2.25 20.40 14.04
CA GLU A 20 -1.61 20.63 15.34
C GLU A 20 -1.74 19.39 16.24
N LEU A 21 -2.96 18.85 16.37
CA LEU A 21 -3.22 17.61 17.12
C LEU A 21 -2.45 16.42 16.53
N TYR A 22 -2.37 16.34 15.20
CA TYR A 22 -1.63 15.30 14.51
C TYR A 22 -0.12 15.38 14.79
N LYS A 23 0.45 16.59 14.78
CA LYS A 23 1.86 16.82 15.17
C LYS A 23 2.11 16.43 16.63
N SER A 24 1.22 16.79 17.54
CA SER A 24 1.30 16.39 18.95
C SER A 24 1.21 14.86 19.12
N PHE A 25 0.34 14.20 18.36
CA PHE A 25 0.20 12.75 18.35
C PHE A 25 1.46 12.04 17.84
N LEU A 26 2.07 12.53 16.76
CA LEU A 26 3.31 11.97 16.21
C LEU A 26 4.50 12.20 17.15
N GLY A 27 4.53 13.34 17.86
CA GLY A 27 5.64 13.72 18.73
C GLY A 27 6.95 13.85 17.96
N ASP A 28 8.03 13.33 18.54
CA ASP A 28 9.37 13.27 17.93
C ASP A 28 9.54 12.10 16.93
N GLY A 29 8.48 11.30 16.74
CA GLY A 29 8.52 10.11 15.89
C GLY A 29 9.21 8.89 16.52
N ILE A 30 9.68 8.99 17.78
CA ILE A 30 10.32 7.89 18.50
C ILE A 30 9.26 7.02 19.19
N TYR A 31 9.29 5.73 18.89
CA TYR A 31 8.42 4.76 19.55
C TYR A 31 8.95 4.42 20.94
N ILE A 32 8.10 4.49 21.96
CA ILE A 32 8.46 4.11 23.32
C ILE A 32 7.49 3.01 23.74
N PRO A 33 7.96 1.78 24.02
CA PRO A 33 7.09 0.69 24.41
C PRO A 33 6.65 0.89 25.87
N PHE A 34 5.36 1.13 26.06
CA PHE A 34 4.74 1.24 27.37
C PHE A 34 3.83 0.03 27.62
N LEU A 35 3.74 -0.38 28.88
CA LEU A 35 2.75 -1.32 29.39
C LEU A 35 1.40 -0.63 29.62
N LYS A 36 0.38 -1.40 30.00
CA LYS A 36 -0.98 -0.88 30.20
C LYS A 36 -1.07 0.09 31.38
N ASP A 37 -0.27 -0.14 32.40
CA ASP A 37 -0.17 0.68 33.61
C ASP A 37 0.67 1.97 33.43
N GLY A 38 1.18 2.21 32.21
CA GLY A 38 2.03 3.35 31.87
C GLY A 38 3.49 3.20 32.27
N ASN A 39 3.88 2.06 32.82
CA ASN A 39 5.29 1.76 33.05
C ASN A 39 5.99 1.47 31.72
N LEU A 40 7.29 1.79 31.68
CA LEU A 40 8.15 1.45 30.55
C LEU A 40 8.27 -0.06 30.43
N ASP A 41 8.05 -0.59 29.23
CA ASP A 41 8.35 -1.98 28.89
C ASP A 41 9.86 -2.11 28.61
N SER A 42 10.63 -2.07 29.69
CA SER A 42 12.09 -2.08 29.65
C SER A 42 12.68 -3.40 29.19
N GLU A 43 11.95 -4.49 29.37
CA GLU A 43 12.33 -5.80 28.85
C GLU A 43 12.40 -5.74 27.32
N THR A 44 11.34 -5.27 26.67
CA THR A 44 11.34 -5.07 25.21
C THR A 44 12.49 -4.18 24.73
N ILE A 45 12.78 -3.09 25.44
CA ILE A 45 13.90 -2.20 25.09
C ILE A 45 15.24 -2.91 25.27
N SER A 46 15.45 -3.57 26.41
CA SER A 46 16.68 -4.28 26.74
C SER A 46 16.98 -5.40 25.75
N ASP A 47 15.96 -6.15 25.33
CA ASP A 47 16.10 -7.27 24.39
C ASP A 47 16.55 -6.78 23.00
N HIS A 48 16.09 -5.62 22.56
CA HIS A 48 16.31 -5.11 21.20
C HIS A 48 17.41 -4.06 21.11
N LEU A 49 17.86 -3.47 22.22
CA LEU A 49 18.94 -2.49 22.23
C LEU A 49 20.26 -3.03 21.63
N PRO A 50 20.69 -4.28 21.92
CA PRO A 50 21.85 -4.88 21.24
C PRO A 50 21.68 -4.94 19.72
N MET A 51 20.44 -5.17 19.25
CA MET A 51 20.15 -5.21 17.82
C MET A 51 20.24 -3.83 17.18
N LEU A 52 19.78 -2.79 17.87
CA LEU A 52 19.93 -1.40 17.44
C LEU A 52 21.41 -0.96 17.40
N GLN A 53 22.22 -1.43 18.36
CA GLN A 53 23.67 -1.22 18.35
C GLN A 53 24.34 -1.96 17.18
N LYS A 54 23.94 -3.22 16.91
CA LYS A 54 24.40 -3.97 15.73
C LYS A 54 24.06 -3.24 14.43
N ARG A 55 22.87 -2.64 14.34
CA ARG A 55 22.47 -1.79 13.20
C ARG A 55 23.38 -0.58 13.04
N LEU A 56 23.72 0.11 14.13
CA LEU A 56 24.65 1.25 14.08
C LEU A 56 26.02 0.83 13.54
N THR A 57 26.57 -0.28 14.04
CA THR A 57 27.84 -0.83 13.57
C THR A 57 27.77 -1.22 12.10
N TRP A 58 26.70 -1.90 11.69
CA TRP A 58 26.46 -2.25 10.28
C TRP A 58 26.39 -1.00 9.40
N LEU A 59 25.63 0.02 9.78
CA LEU A 59 25.50 1.27 9.02
C LEU A 59 26.83 2.00 8.87
N LYS A 60 27.65 2.07 9.94
CA LYS A 60 29.01 2.63 9.86
C LYS A 60 29.88 1.84 8.87
N GLY A 61 29.78 0.51 8.87
CA GLY A 61 30.46 -0.34 7.89
C GLY A 61 30.00 -0.10 6.45
N VAL A 62 28.69 0.05 6.22
CA VAL A 62 28.11 0.39 4.91
C VAL A 62 28.61 1.77 4.45
N GLU A 63 28.60 2.76 5.35
CA GLU A 63 29.07 4.12 5.07
C GLU A 63 30.55 4.13 4.64
N GLU A 64 31.42 3.46 5.40
CA GLU A 64 32.85 3.37 5.08
C GLU A 64 33.11 2.64 3.76
N LYS A 65 32.43 1.51 3.52
CA LYS A 65 32.54 0.78 2.26
C LYS A 65 32.08 1.63 1.07
N LEU A 66 30.99 2.40 1.23
CA LEU A 66 30.47 3.28 0.20
C LEU A 66 31.36 4.51 -0.05
N LYS A 67 32.05 5.04 0.95
CA LYS A 67 33.05 6.12 0.75
C LYS A 67 34.14 5.69 -0.23
N ASN A 68 34.59 4.44 -0.11
CA ASN A 68 35.63 3.83 -0.95
C ASN A 68 35.15 3.41 -2.35
N GLU A 69 33.83 3.37 -2.59
CA GLU A 69 33.28 3.07 -3.91
C GLU A 69 33.62 4.19 -4.91
N LYS A 70 34.19 3.82 -6.07
CA LYS A 70 34.65 4.81 -7.07
C LYS A 70 33.49 5.42 -7.82
N SER A 71 32.55 4.59 -8.28
CA SER A 71 31.43 5.03 -9.12
C SER A 71 30.29 4.03 -9.09
N LEU A 72 29.06 4.53 -9.22
CA LEU A 72 27.86 3.71 -9.37
C LEU A 72 27.53 3.37 -10.84
N ARG A 73 28.33 3.86 -11.80
CA ARG A 73 28.07 3.68 -13.23
C ARG A 73 28.09 2.22 -13.68
N THR A 74 28.92 1.39 -13.04
CA THR A 74 28.97 -0.06 -13.30
C THR A 74 27.65 -0.74 -12.96
N TYR A 75 27.02 -0.36 -11.85
CA TYR A 75 25.70 -0.87 -11.46
C TYR A 75 24.61 -0.47 -12.47
N LEU A 76 24.67 0.74 -13.04
CA LEU A 76 23.75 1.15 -14.12
C LEU A 76 23.90 0.25 -15.35
N ILE A 77 25.13 -0.09 -15.74
CA ILE A 77 25.38 -0.98 -16.88
C ILE A 77 24.82 -2.38 -16.59
N SER A 78 25.11 -2.94 -15.42
CA SER A 78 24.57 -4.24 -15.00
C SER A 78 23.04 -4.24 -14.95
N LEU A 79 22.43 -3.16 -14.47
CA LEU A 79 20.98 -2.99 -14.47
C LEU A 79 20.39 -3.04 -15.89
N LYS A 80 21.03 -2.39 -16.87
CA LYS A 80 20.60 -2.45 -18.27
C LYS A 80 20.74 -3.83 -18.88
N VAL A 81 21.73 -4.62 -18.46
CA VAL A 81 21.86 -6.03 -18.87
C VAL A 81 20.71 -6.85 -18.29
N LEU A 82 20.42 -6.72 -16.99
CA LEU A 82 19.30 -7.41 -16.34
C LEU A 82 17.93 -7.06 -16.94
N GLN A 83 17.71 -5.79 -17.31
CA GLN A 83 16.51 -5.37 -18.03
C GLN A 83 16.34 -6.14 -19.35
N LYS A 84 17.42 -6.29 -20.13
CA LYS A 84 17.41 -7.06 -21.38
C LYS A 84 17.20 -8.55 -21.14
N ASP A 85 17.79 -9.11 -20.08
CA ASP A 85 17.60 -10.51 -19.71
C ASP A 85 16.14 -10.78 -19.32
N LEU A 86 15.49 -9.87 -18.58
CA LEU A 86 14.05 -9.96 -18.27
C LEU A 86 13.18 -9.93 -19.54
N ASP A 87 13.50 -9.04 -20.49
CA ASP A 87 12.80 -8.99 -21.79
C ASP A 87 13.00 -10.28 -22.61
N LYS A 88 14.19 -10.89 -22.52
CA LYS A 88 14.45 -12.20 -23.13
C LYS A 88 13.57 -13.29 -22.53
N LEU A 89 13.41 -13.32 -21.20
CA LEU A 89 12.50 -14.28 -20.55
C LEU A 89 11.06 -14.11 -21.01
N ARG A 90 10.58 -12.86 -21.11
CA ARG A 90 9.24 -12.55 -21.67
C ARG A 90 9.09 -13.04 -23.10
N SER A 91 10.13 -12.89 -23.92
CA SER A 91 10.14 -13.40 -25.31
C SER A 91 10.06 -14.93 -25.39
N VAL A 92 10.79 -15.65 -24.52
CA VAL A 92 10.71 -17.13 -24.43
C VAL A 92 9.30 -17.55 -24.00
N TYR A 93 8.72 -16.89 -22.98
CA TYR A 93 7.36 -17.16 -22.53
C TYR A 93 6.32 -16.90 -23.62
N HIS A 94 6.47 -15.81 -24.39
CA HIS A 94 5.61 -15.52 -25.52
C HIS A 94 5.67 -16.60 -26.60
N ARG A 95 6.88 -17.07 -26.96
CA ARG A 95 7.04 -18.21 -27.88
C ARG A 95 6.37 -19.47 -27.35
N TYR A 96 6.52 -19.76 -26.06
CA TYR A 96 5.86 -20.91 -25.42
C TYR A 96 4.34 -20.82 -25.50
N TYR A 97 3.80 -19.62 -25.27
CA TYR A 97 2.36 -19.35 -25.34
C TYR A 97 1.81 -19.53 -26.77
N LEU A 98 2.52 -19.05 -27.80
CA LEU A 98 2.10 -19.16 -29.20
C LEU A 98 2.29 -20.54 -29.84
N GLU A 99 3.16 -21.37 -29.26
CA GLU A 99 3.46 -22.69 -29.80
C GLU A 99 2.26 -23.64 -29.61
N ASN A 100 2.04 -24.55 -30.57
CA ASN A 100 0.98 -25.57 -30.49
C ASN A 100 1.56 -26.99 -30.41
N SER A 101 2.78 -27.21 -30.88
CA SER A 101 3.46 -28.50 -30.81
C SER A 101 3.94 -28.78 -29.39
N PHE A 102 3.55 -29.94 -28.86
CA PHE A 102 3.97 -30.41 -27.53
C PHE A 102 5.50 -30.52 -27.41
N ASP A 103 6.18 -31.10 -28.39
CA ASP A 103 7.63 -31.27 -28.38
C ASP A 103 8.37 -29.93 -28.38
N LYS A 104 7.89 -28.96 -29.18
CA LYS A 104 8.44 -27.61 -29.19
C LYS A 104 8.18 -26.88 -27.87
N LYS A 105 6.98 -27.00 -27.29
CA LYS A 105 6.69 -26.47 -25.94
C LYS A 105 7.63 -27.04 -24.89
N LYS A 106 7.86 -28.36 -24.91
CA LYS A 106 8.79 -29.02 -23.99
C LYS A 106 10.21 -28.47 -24.11
N ASN A 107 10.68 -28.20 -25.33
CA ASN A 107 11.98 -27.56 -25.55
C ASN A 107 12.01 -26.11 -25.05
N LEU A 108 10.94 -25.34 -25.27
CA LEU A 108 10.82 -23.97 -24.76
C LEU A 108 10.77 -23.90 -23.24
N VAL A 109 10.15 -24.89 -22.57
CA VAL A 109 10.17 -24.99 -21.09
C VAL A 109 11.58 -25.24 -20.58
N LYS A 110 12.36 -26.12 -21.23
CA LYS A 110 13.77 -26.34 -20.86
C LYS A 110 14.62 -25.09 -21.08
N GLU A 111 14.44 -24.41 -22.22
CA GLU A 111 15.09 -23.14 -22.54
C GLU A 111 14.75 -22.08 -21.48
N ALA A 112 13.47 -21.93 -21.16
CA ALA A 112 12.98 -20.99 -20.15
C ALA A 112 13.56 -21.28 -18.77
N LYS A 113 13.56 -22.55 -18.34
CA LYS A 113 14.14 -22.94 -17.05
C LYS A 113 15.62 -22.56 -16.94
N SER A 114 16.40 -22.84 -18.00
CA SER A 114 17.82 -22.46 -18.04
C SER A 114 18.02 -20.95 -17.95
N HIS A 115 17.27 -20.17 -18.75
CA HIS A 115 17.40 -18.71 -18.75
C HIS A 115 16.88 -18.07 -17.46
N THR A 116 15.80 -18.59 -16.90
CA THR A 116 15.24 -18.11 -15.62
C THR A 116 16.27 -18.33 -14.51
N HIS A 117 16.87 -19.53 -14.42
CA HIS A 117 17.91 -19.81 -13.44
C HIS A 117 19.11 -18.86 -13.59
N GLU A 118 19.63 -18.70 -14.80
CA GLU A 118 20.74 -17.78 -15.08
C GLU A 118 20.40 -16.33 -14.70
N PHE A 119 19.20 -15.87 -15.05
CA PHE A 119 18.72 -14.52 -14.71
C PHE A 119 18.58 -14.33 -13.20
N ILE A 120 18.00 -15.28 -12.48
CA ILE A 120 17.83 -15.23 -11.03
C ILE A 120 19.20 -15.16 -10.34
N GLU A 121 20.17 -15.99 -10.73
CA GLU A 121 21.51 -15.92 -10.17
C GLU A 121 22.17 -14.56 -10.39
N LYS A 122 22.07 -14.01 -11.61
CA LYS A 122 22.60 -12.67 -11.92
C LYS A 122 21.90 -11.59 -11.10
N LEU A 123 20.58 -11.67 -10.95
CA LEU A 123 19.79 -10.73 -10.18
C LEU A 123 20.14 -10.79 -8.69
N GLN A 124 20.27 -11.98 -8.11
CA GLN A 124 20.73 -12.16 -6.73
C GLN A 124 22.11 -11.55 -6.51
N LYS A 125 23.08 -11.88 -7.37
CA LYS A 125 24.44 -11.31 -7.30
C LYS A 125 24.40 -9.78 -7.41
N PHE A 126 23.56 -9.24 -8.28
CA PHE A 126 23.39 -7.79 -8.43
C PHE A 126 22.78 -7.15 -7.17
N ILE A 127 21.70 -7.71 -6.62
CA ILE A 127 21.08 -7.24 -5.37
C ILE A 127 22.10 -7.26 -4.21
N VAL A 128 22.83 -8.36 -4.06
CA VAL A 128 23.87 -8.51 -3.01
C VAL A 128 25.01 -7.50 -3.18
N SER A 129 25.39 -7.20 -4.43
CA SER A 129 26.41 -6.19 -4.70
C SER A 129 25.98 -4.78 -4.26
N MET A 130 24.69 -4.48 -4.24
CA MET A 130 24.13 -3.20 -3.79
C MET A 130 23.89 -3.18 -2.28
N TYR A 131 24.89 -3.60 -1.49
CA TYR A 131 24.83 -3.69 -0.03
C TYR A 131 24.33 -2.39 0.66
N TYR A 132 24.54 -1.22 0.04
CA TYR A 132 24.10 0.07 0.56
C TYR A 132 22.58 0.32 0.42
N LEU A 133 21.87 -0.48 -0.37
CA LEU A 133 20.40 -0.45 -0.51
C LEU A 133 19.71 -1.61 0.23
N GLN A 134 20.46 -2.50 0.89
CA GLN A 134 19.89 -3.59 1.67
C GLN A 134 19.30 -3.10 3.00
N SER A 135 18.27 -3.76 3.49
CA SER A 135 17.78 -3.55 4.86
C SER A 135 18.78 -4.07 5.90
N PHE A 136 18.66 -3.61 7.13
CA PHE A 136 19.39 -4.22 8.24
C PHE A 136 18.79 -5.61 8.54
N GLU A 137 19.64 -6.63 8.74
CA GLU A 137 19.23 -8.06 8.76
C GLU A 137 18.59 -8.52 7.44
N PHE A 138 19.14 -8.06 6.31
CA PHE A 138 18.69 -8.46 4.97
C PHE A 138 18.72 -9.99 4.75
N PRO A 139 17.68 -10.59 4.13
CA PRO A 139 16.40 -9.95 3.76
C PRO A 139 15.39 -9.90 4.92
N VAL A 140 14.57 -8.84 4.96
CA VAL A 140 13.53 -8.66 5.98
C VAL A 140 12.16 -9.17 5.50
N ASP A 141 11.55 -10.10 6.25
CA ASP A 141 10.19 -10.57 5.98
C ASP A 141 9.13 -9.59 6.50
N HIS A 142 8.77 -8.62 5.66
CA HIS A 142 7.75 -7.62 5.95
C HIS A 142 6.35 -8.19 6.16
N PHE A 143 6.00 -9.31 5.51
CA PHE A 143 4.70 -9.94 5.68
C PHE A 143 4.59 -10.56 7.06
N TYR A 144 5.58 -11.38 7.44
CA TYR A 144 5.63 -12.02 8.75
C TYR A 144 5.59 -10.99 9.87
N LEU A 145 6.45 -9.96 9.81
CA LEU A 145 6.50 -8.91 10.84
C LEU A 145 5.16 -8.18 10.97
N ARG A 146 4.51 -7.89 9.84
CA ARG A 146 3.19 -7.24 9.85
C ARG A 146 2.12 -8.15 10.46
N ALA A 147 2.08 -9.42 10.04
CA ALA A 147 1.14 -10.41 10.54
C ALA A 147 1.31 -10.63 12.04
N GLU A 148 2.55 -10.79 12.53
CA GLU A 148 2.85 -10.93 13.96
C GLU A 148 2.38 -9.73 14.78
N TYR A 149 2.61 -8.51 14.31
CA TYR A 149 2.09 -7.33 15.00
C TYR A 149 0.55 -7.28 15.02
N ASP A 150 -0.08 -7.58 13.88
CA ASP A 150 -1.54 -7.53 13.74
C ASP A 150 -2.25 -8.57 14.64
N LYS A 151 -1.60 -9.69 14.99
CA LYS A 151 -2.10 -10.68 15.97
C LYS A 151 -2.30 -10.12 17.37
N TYR A 152 -1.43 -9.23 17.83
CA TYR A 152 -1.39 -8.77 19.23
C TYR A 152 -1.76 -7.30 19.43
N LYS A 153 -1.83 -6.48 18.37
CA LYS A 153 -2.04 -5.02 18.47
C LYS A 153 -3.30 -4.61 19.23
N SER A 154 -4.34 -5.45 19.21
CA SER A 154 -5.63 -5.23 19.88
C SER A 154 -5.78 -6.06 21.16
N SER A 155 -4.73 -6.76 21.59
CA SER A 155 -4.82 -7.61 22.77
C SER A 155 -4.96 -6.78 24.05
N ASP A 156 -5.89 -7.21 24.90
CA ASP A 156 -6.14 -6.57 26.17
C ASP A 156 -5.39 -7.17 27.36
N THR A 157 -4.54 -8.15 27.14
CA THR A 157 -3.70 -8.73 28.19
C THR A 157 -2.35 -8.00 28.28
N GLU A 158 -1.76 -7.99 29.48
CA GLU A 158 -0.37 -7.53 29.69
C GLU A 158 0.62 -8.27 28.76
N GLU A 159 0.49 -9.60 28.67
CA GLU A 159 1.32 -10.44 27.80
C GLU A 159 1.15 -10.07 26.32
N GLY A 160 -0.10 -9.90 25.87
CA GLY A 160 -0.38 -9.49 24.50
C GLY A 160 0.18 -8.11 24.19
N LYS A 161 0.12 -7.17 25.16
CA LYS A 161 0.72 -5.86 25.03
C LYS A 161 2.24 -5.93 24.88
N ARG A 162 2.93 -6.77 25.66
CA ARG A 162 4.37 -7.01 25.52
C ARG A 162 4.71 -7.61 24.17
N LYS A 163 3.97 -8.62 23.70
CA LYS A 163 4.17 -9.20 22.36
C LYS A 163 3.98 -8.17 21.25
N ALA A 164 2.96 -7.32 21.34
CA ALA A 164 2.75 -6.23 20.40
C ALA A 164 3.88 -5.19 20.43
N ASN A 165 4.37 -4.83 21.64
CA ASN A 165 5.49 -3.93 21.81
C ASN A 165 6.77 -4.51 21.20
N ARG A 166 7.10 -5.78 21.48
CA ARG A 166 8.25 -6.50 20.90
C ARG A 166 8.19 -6.51 19.37
N ALA A 167 7.08 -6.95 18.80
CA ALA A 167 6.91 -7.01 17.35
C ALA A 167 7.02 -5.61 16.70
N TYR A 168 6.36 -4.60 17.27
CA TYR A 168 6.41 -3.25 16.72
C TYR A 168 7.78 -2.59 16.88
N PHE A 169 8.47 -2.83 18.00
CA PHE A 169 9.80 -2.28 18.23
C PHE A 169 10.82 -2.91 17.29
N LEU A 170 10.76 -4.23 17.10
CA LEU A 170 11.55 -4.95 16.10
C LEU A 170 11.36 -4.32 14.71
N ARG A 171 10.12 -4.09 14.29
CA ARG A 171 9.80 -3.43 13.01
C ARG A 171 10.41 -2.04 12.89
N LYS A 172 10.46 -1.25 13.97
CA LYS A 172 11.14 0.05 13.96
C LYS A 172 12.66 -0.05 13.79
N ILE A 173 13.25 -1.22 14.03
CA ILE A 173 14.68 -1.46 13.86
C ILE A 173 14.98 -1.99 12.45
N VAL A 174 14.20 -2.94 11.95
CA VAL A 174 14.49 -3.63 10.67
C VAL A 174 13.75 -3.04 9.46
N GLU A 175 12.55 -2.46 9.65
CA GLU A 175 11.78 -1.81 8.59
C GLU A 175 12.08 -0.29 8.55
N GLU A 176 13.36 0.06 8.46
CA GLU A 176 13.80 1.45 8.36
C GLU A 176 14.60 1.70 7.08
N GLY A 177 14.50 2.92 6.54
CA GLY A 177 15.24 3.34 5.37
C GLY A 177 15.93 4.68 5.57
N ALA A 178 16.96 4.91 4.78
CA ALA A 178 17.76 6.12 4.78
C ALA A 178 16.95 7.32 4.27
N VAL A 179 17.01 8.43 5.00
CA VAL A 179 16.24 9.64 4.70
C VAL A 179 17.08 10.69 3.97
N ASN A 180 16.43 11.41 3.06
CA ASN A 180 17.01 12.60 2.43
C ASN A 180 17.40 13.66 3.46
N ARG A 181 18.31 14.55 3.06
CA ARG A 181 18.78 15.69 3.88
C ARG A 181 17.63 16.55 4.41
N ASP A 182 16.61 16.75 3.59
CA ASP A 182 15.42 17.53 3.95
C ASP A 182 14.39 16.72 4.78
N LYS A 183 14.75 15.48 5.18
CA LYS A 183 13.96 14.53 5.98
C LYS A 183 12.59 14.14 5.40
N GLY A 184 12.23 14.61 4.22
CA GLY A 184 10.89 14.42 3.64
C GLY A 184 10.65 13.09 2.93
N ARG A 185 11.69 12.37 2.47
CA ARG A 185 11.55 11.09 1.74
C ARG A 185 12.56 10.07 2.24
N SER A 186 12.08 8.88 2.55
CA SER A 186 12.87 7.69 2.91
C SER A 186 12.99 6.74 1.71
N ASP A 187 14.07 5.98 1.62
CA ASP A 187 14.22 4.88 0.66
C ASP A 187 13.61 3.55 1.14
N LEU A 188 12.90 3.54 2.28
CA LEU A 188 12.27 2.35 2.88
C LEU A 188 11.47 1.50 1.87
N THR A 189 10.65 2.12 1.02
CA THR A 189 9.85 1.40 0.01
C THR A 189 10.73 0.64 -0.99
N LEU A 190 11.88 1.21 -1.38
CA LEU A 190 12.83 0.54 -2.27
C LEU A 190 13.49 -0.64 -1.56
N ARG A 191 13.95 -0.45 -0.31
CA ARG A 191 14.59 -1.53 0.47
C ARG A 191 13.65 -2.71 0.66
N ALA A 192 12.41 -2.43 1.08
CA ALA A 192 11.40 -3.46 1.27
C ALA A 192 11.01 -4.20 -0.02
N LEU A 193 11.08 -3.52 -1.17
CA LEU A 193 10.88 -4.17 -2.47
C LEU A 193 12.05 -5.10 -2.80
N ILE A 194 13.29 -4.69 -2.50
CA ILE A 194 14.48 -5.55 -2.65
C ILE A 194 14.37 -6.77 -1.75
N ASP A 195 13.99 -6.60 -0.47
CA ASP A 195 13.77 -7.70 0.47
C ASP A 195 12.76 -8.71 -0.07
N SER A 196 11.59 -8.22 -0.48
CA SER A 196 10.48 -9.06 -0.96
C SER A 196 10.81 -9.79 -2.25
N ILE A 197 11.52 -9.14 -3.19
CA ILE A 197 12.00 -9.79 -4.40
C ILE A 197 13.06 -10.84 -4.05
N TYR A 198 14.04 -10.49 -3.21
CA TYR A 198 15.13 -11.40 -2.86
C TYR A 198 14.61 -12.70 -2.24
N MET A 199 13.69 -12.62 -1.27
CA MET A 199 13.09 -13.81 -0.65
C MET A 199 12.35 -14.69 -1.67
N ARG A 200 11.65 -14.08 -2.63
CA ARG A 200 10.93 -14.82 -3.68
C ARG A 200 11.86 -15.48 -4.67
N ILE A 201 12.97 -14.85 -5.01
CA ILE A 201 13.92 -15.39 -5.99
C ILE A 201 14.86 -16.45 -5.37
N ASP A 202 15.12 -16.39 -4.07
CA ASP A 202 16.01 -17.31 -3.35
C ASP A 202 15.51 -18.77 -3.39
N SER A 203 14.19 -18.95 -3.35
CA SER A 203 13.53 -20.26 -3.45
C SER A 203 12.93 -20.55 -4.84
N TYR A 204 13.25 -19.73 -5.85
CA TYR A 204 12.60 -19.81 -7.16
C TYR A 204 13.08 -21.01 -7.98
N SER A 205 12.15 -21.86 -8.41
CA SER A 205 12.46 -23.07 -9.19
C SER A 205 11.62 -23.27 -10.44
N ASP A 206 10.67 -22.37 -10.70
CA ASP A 206 9.77 -22.46 -11.85
C ASP A 206 10.48 -22.13 -13.17
N SER A 207 9.92 -22.63 -14.27
CA SER A 207 10.52 -22.45 -15.60
C SER A 207 10.32 -21.03 -16.14
N PHE A 208 9.21 -20.38 -15.78
CA PHE A 208 8.87 -19.02 -16.18
C PHE A 208 8.68 -18.17 -14.94
N LEU A 209 9.02 -16.88 -15.00
CA LEU A 209 8.69 -15.92 -13.95
C LEU A 209 7.18 -15.73 -13.87
N ASP A 210 6.61 -15.79 -12.66
CA ASP A 210 5.23 -15.40 -12.44
C ASP A 210 5.04 -13.89 -12.68
N ASN A 211 3.83 -13.49 -13.09
CA ASN A 211 3.56 -12.09 -13.46
C ASN A 211 3.77 -11.11 -12.28
N ASN A 212 3.44 -11.54 -11.05
CA ASN A 212 3.68 -10.70 -9.88
C ASN A 212 5.18 -10.44 -9.69
N LEU A 213 6.04 -11.45 -9.85
CA LEU A 213 7.48 -11.30 -9.71
C LEU A 213 8.07 -10.46 -10.83
N ALA A 214 7.67 -10.71 -12.07
CA ALA A 214 8.13 -9.94 -13.22
C ALA A 214 7.78 -8.45 -13.10
N TYR A 215 6.56 -8.13 -12.64
CA TYR A 215 6.13 -6.75 -12.40
C TYR A 215 6.90 -6.08 -11.25
N ASP A 216 7.15 -6.80 -10.16
CA ASP A 216 7.92 -6.28 -9.02
C ASP A 216 9.38 -6.01 -9.42
N ILE A 217 10.02 -6.92 -10.16
CA ILE A 217 11.39 -6.77 -10.68
C ILE A 217 11.47 -5.57 -11.64
N GLU A 218 10.50 -5.42 -12.55
CA GLU A 218 10.45 -4.27 -13.45
C GLU A 218 10.34 -2.94 -12.69
N SER A 219 9.44 -2.88 -11.70
CA SER A 219 9.34 -1.71 -10.82
C SER A 219 10.61 -1.45 -10.03
N LEU A 220 11.32 -2.49 -9.59
CA LEU A 220 12.60 -2.37 -8.93
C LEU A 220 13.61 -1.74 -9.88
N PHE A 221 13.69 -2.21 -11.12
CA PHE A 221 14.62 -1.68 -12.11
C PHE A 221 14.38 -0.20 -12.43
N ASP A 222 13.12 0.21 -12.59
CA ASP A 222 12.78 1.61 -12.82
C ASP A 222 13.20 2.51 -11.65
N THR A 223 13.00 2.02 -10.42
CA THR A 223 13.38 2.75 -9.21
C THR A 223 14.90 2.83 -9.05
N LEU A 224 15.60 1.72 -9.31
CA LEU A 224 17.06 1.65 -9.23
C LEU A 224 17.74 2.54 -10.29
N ASP A 225 17.21 2.62 -11.51
CA ASP A 225 17.76 3.50 -12.56
C ASP A 225 17.78 4.96 -12.07
N GLY A 226 16.69 5.44 -11.45
CA GLY A 226 16.62 6.77 -10.85
C GLY A 226 17.62 6.98 -9.69
N VAL A 227 17.67 6.03 -8.74
CA VAL A 227 18.56 6.11 -7.57
C VAL A 227 20.03 6.08 -7.98
N LEU A 228 20.41 5.18 -8.89
CA LEU A 228 21.80 5.04 -9.33
C LEU A 228 22.26 6.25 -10.16
N ARG A 229 21.35 6.91 -10.90
CA ARG A 229 21.64 8.19 -11.59
C ARG A 229 21.85 9.36 -10.63
N GLY A 230 21.19 9.36 -9.47
CA GLY A 230 21.45 10.34 -8.40
C GLY A 230 22.89 10.25 -7.87
N GLY A 231 23.50 9.07 -7.99
CA GLY A 231 24.93 8.84 -7.80
C GLY A 231 25.35 8.71 -6.34
N LYS A 232 26.65 8.42 -6.14
CA LYS A 232 27.22 8.07 -4.83
C LYS A 232 26.97 9.12 -3.75
N ARG A 233 27.08 10.40 -4.10
CA ARG A 233 27.00 11.51 -3.13
C ARG A 233 25.63 11.56 -2.43
N GLU A 234 24.55 11.36 -3.19
CA GLU A 234 23.20 11.38 -2.62
C GLU A 234 22.99 10.18 -1.69
N ILE A 235 23.34 8.97 -2.14
CA ILE A 235 23.22 7.75 -1.33
C ILE A 235 24.06 7.87 -0.06
N LEU A 236 25.31 8.31 -0.16
CA LEU A 236 26.18 8.49 0.99
C LEU A 236 25.58 9.48 2.00
N SER A 237 25.05 10.62 1.52
CA SER A 237 24.39 11.59 2.40
C SER A 237 23.19 10.98 3.14
N ARG A 238 22.40 10.12 2.49
CA ARG A 238 21.28 9.43 3.14
C ARG A 238 21.77 8.45 4.21
N ILE A 239 22.80 7.67 3.90
CA ILE A 239 23.40 6.72 4.85
C ILE A 239 23.99 7.45 6.06
N SER A 240 24.72 8.56 5.87
CA SER A 240 25.25 9.36 6.99
C SER A 240 24.14 9.90 7.89
N ASN A 241 23.02 10.35 7.32
CA ASN A 241 21.85 10.76 8.10
C ASN A 241 21.26 9.59 8.90
N TRP A 242 21.25 8.39 8.32
CA TRP A 242 20.74 7.19 8.97
C TRP A 242 21.66 6.72 10.11
N VAL A 243 22.99 6.81 9.94
CA VAL A 243 23.97 6.60 11.02
C VAL A 243 23.70 7.57 12.16
N ALA A 244 23.63 8.87 11.86
CA ALA A 244 23.41 9.91 12.87
C ALA A 244 22.06 9.77 13.60
N LYS A 245 21.01 9.33 12.89
CA LYS A 245 19.72 9.02 13.52
C LYS A 245 19.82 7.79 14.41
N THR A 246 20.40 6.70 13.93
CA THR A 246 20.51 5.45 14.69
C THR A 246 21.36 5.63 15.94
N ASP A 247 22.43 6.41 15.88
CA ASP A 247 23.27 6.77 17.02
C ASP A 247 22.48 7.51 18.12
N LYS A 248 21.63 8.46 17.71
CA LYS A 248 20.69 9.15 18.60
C LYS A 248 19.69 8.18 19.20
N ASP A 249 19.14 7.27 18.41
CA ASP A 249 18.18 6.27 18.87
C ASP A 249 18.84 5.35 19.92
N VAL A 250 20.06 4.84 19.67
CA VAL A 250 20.82 4.02 20.65
C VAL A 250 21.01 4.78 21.96
N THR A 251 21.48 6.03 21.88
CA THR A 251 21.70 6.87 23.06
C THR A 251 20.40 7.09 23.81
N TYR A 252 19.31 7.38 23.08
CA TYR A 252 18.00 7.61 23.65
C TYR A 252 17.48 6.40 24.43
N TYR A 253 17.43 5.21 23.82
CA TYR A 253 16.93 4.01 24.49
C TYR A 253 17.82 3.56 25.66
N SER A 254 19.14 3.71 25.52
CA SER A 254 20.08 3.45 26.63
C SER A 254 19.76 4.36 27.83
N ASN A 255 19.51 5.64 27.58
CA ASN A 255 19.13 6.60 28.62
C ASN A 255 17.76 6.26 29.25
N LEU A 256 16.79 5.77 28.48
CA LEU A 256 15.49 5.36 29.04
C LEU A 256 15.66 4.22 30.06
N LEU A 257 16.48 3.21 29.76
CA LEU A 257 16.74 2.08 30.67
C LEU A 257 17.42 2.54 31.97
N VAL A 258 18.37 3.48 31.89
CA VAL A 258 19.03 4.05 33.08
C VAL A 258 18.05 4.85 33.92
N GLN A 259 17.22 5.68 33.29
CA GLN A 259 16.31 6.59 33.98
C GLN A 259 15.10 5.90 34.61
N GLN A 260 14.68 4.75 34.08
CA GLN A 260 13.52 4.00 34.59
C GLN A 260 13.61 3.69 36.09
N LYS A 261 14.82 3.43 36.60
CA LYS A 261 15.04 3.08 38.01
C LYS A 261 14.66 4.22 38.96
N ASN A 262 14.84 5.48 38.52
CA ASN A 262 14.76 6.66 39.40
C ASN A 262 13.68 7.68 39.00
N LYS A 263 13.02 7.51 37.84
CA LYS A 263 12.08 8.51 37.29
C LYS A 263 10.72 7.93 36.90
N LYS A 264 10.12 7.07 37.74
CA LYS A 264 8.80 6.47 37.45
C LYS A 264 7.72 7.51 37.10
N ASP A 265 7.67 8.63 37.81
CA ASP A 265 6.67 9.69 37.57
C ASP A 265 6.87 10.40 36.22
N PHE A 266 8.12 10.52 35.76
CA PHE A 266 8.41 11.07 34.43
C PHE A 266 7.84 10.18 33.33
N PHE A 267 8.00 8.86 33.43
CA PHE A 267 7.47 7.91 32.44
C PHE A 267 5.94 7.87 32.46
N LYS A 268 5.32 7.90 33.64
CA LYS A 268 3.86 8.02 33.77
C LYS A 268 3.36 9.31 33.14
N LYS A 269 4.04 10.44 33.38
CA LYS A 269 3.69 11.72 32.73
C LYS A 269 3.82 11.63 31.22
N MET A 270 4.93 11.09 30.70
CA MET A 270 5.14 10.94 29.26
C MET A 270 4.10 10.01 28.61
N PHE A 271 3.75 8.90 29.25
CA PHE A 271 2.68 8.00 28.82
C PHE A 271 1.33 8.72 28.80
N ASN A 272 1.00 9.45 29.86
CA ASN A 272 -0.22 10.23 29.96
C ASN A 272 -0.29 11.33 28.89
N ASP A 273 0.81 12.02 28.63
CA ASP A 273 0.90 13.05 27.58
C ASP A 273 0.69 12.45 26.18
N LYS A 274 1.33 11.29 25.89
CA LYS A 274 1.13 10.57 24.63
C LYS A 274 -0.31 10.07 24.46
N ASN A 275 -0.89 9.50 25.52
CA ASN A 275 -2.28 9.08 25.51
C ASN A 275 -3.22 10.27 25.34
N LYS A 276 -2.99 11.38 26.05
CA LYS A 276 -3.76 12.61 25.93
C LYS A 276 -3.71 13.15 24.50
N ALA A 277 -2.54 13.16 23.85
CA ALA A 277 -2.42 13.58 22.46
C ALA A 277 -3.15 12.64 21.50
N ARG A 278 -3.03 11.31 21.69
CA ARG A 278 -3.77 10.31 20.91
C ARG A 278 -5.28 10.46 21.07
N TYR A 279 -5.76 10.57 22.31
CA TYR A 279 -7.17 10.78 22.60
C TYR A 279 -7.64 12.12 22.03
N ALA A 280 -6.90 13.21 22.20
CA ALA A 280 -7.29 14.51 21.65
C ALA A 280 -7.44 14.46 20.12
N LEU A 281 -6.50 13.85 19.40
CA LEU A 281 -6.62 13.67 17.96
C LEU A 281 -7.80 12.75 17.60
N SER A 282 -7.88 11.57 18.23
CA SER A 282 -8.93 10.60 17.95
C SER A 282 -10.32 11.18 18.21
N ASP A 283 -10.48 11.85 19.34
CA ASP A 283 -11.72 12.46 19.78
C ASP A 283 -12.15 13.56 18.80
N TYR A 284 -11.23 14.45 18.43
CA TYR A 284 -11.48 15.52 17.47
C TYR A 284 -11.87 15.00 16.08
N ILE A 285 -11.13 14.02 15.54
CA ILE A 285 -11.44 13.46 14.22
C ILE A 285 -12.81 12.80 14.22
N TYR A 286 -13.12 11.94 15.21
CA TYR A 286 -14.41 11.27 15.26
C TYR A 286 -15.57 12.21 15.59
N GLU A 287 -15.34 13.32 16.30
CA GLU A 287 -16.33 14.40 16.43
C GLU A 287 -16.62 15.04 15.08
N LYS A 288 -15.59 15.37 14.30
CA LYS A 288 -15.78 15.96 12.97
C LYS A 288 -16.44 15.01 11.99
N GLU A 289 -16.10 13.73 12.03
CA GLU A 289 -16.79 12.70 11.26
C GLU A 289 -18.26 12.57 11.67
N ALA A 290 -18.58 12.63 12.98
CA ALA A 290 -19.96 12.62 13.46
C ALA A 290 -20.74 13.88 13.04
N GLU A 291 -20.12 15.05 13.02
CA GLU A 291 -20.73 16.29 12.49
C GLU A 291 -21.05 16.17 10.99
N VAL A 292 -20.12 15.59 10.21
CA VAL A 292 -20.33 15.29 8.78
C VAL A 292 -21.48 14.30 8.63
N TYR A 293 -21.46 13.21 9.39
CA TYR A 293 -22.53 12.21 9.40
C TYR A 293 -23.88 12.87 9.68
N LYS A 294 -23.98 13.68 10.73
CA LYS A 294 -25.21 14.41 11.09
C LYS A 294 -25.69 15.26 9.92
N PHE A 295 -24.82 16.08 9.35
CA PHE A 295 -25.17 16.96 8.23
C PHE A 295 -25.78 16.19 7.05
N TRP A 296 -25.18 15.05 6.69
CA TRP A 296 -25.66 14.24 5.57
C TRP A 296 -26.86 13.37 5.92
N SER A 297 -27.02 12.96 7.18
CA SER A 297 -28.18 12.21 7.68
C SER A 297 -29.50 12.99 7.52
N GLU A 298 -29.42 14.32 7.54
CA GLU A 298 -30.55 15.25 7.33
C GLU A 298 -30.88 15.46 5.84
N LYS A 299 -30.16 14.82 4.91
CA LYS A 299 -30.37 14.96 3.46
C LYS A 299 -31.13 13.77 2.89
N ASP A 300 -31.79 14.02 1.76
CA ASP A 300 -32.48 12.96 1.01
C ASP A 300 -31.55 11.80 0.67
N LEU A 301 -32.15 10.63 0.46
CA LEU A 301 -31.42 9.39 0.17
C LEU A 301 -30.41 9.58 -0.98
N LEU A 302 -30.82 10.21 -2.09
CA LEU A 302 -29.94 10.42 -3.24
C LEU A 302 -28.68 11.21 -2.88
N TYR A 303 -28.79 12.25 -2.05
CA TYR A 303 -27.63 13.03 -1.62
C TYR A 303 -26.70 12.22 -0.72
N ARG A 304 -27.25 11.39 0.18
CA ARG A 304 -26.47 10.47 1.02
C ARG A 304 -25.70 9.45 0.18
N GLN A 305 -26.37 8.87 -0.81
CA GLN A 305 -25.78 7.94 -1.77
C GLN A 305 -24.61 8.56 -2.52
N LEU A 306 -24.84 9.73 -3.14
CA LEU A 306 -23.82 10.41 -3.93
C LEU A 306 -22.64 10.88 -3.08
N PHE A 307 -22.89 11.34 -1.86
CA PHE A 307 -21.83 11.72 -0.93
C PHE A 307 -20.95 10.53 -0.57
N ALA A 308 -21.56 9.40 -0.15
CA ALA A 308 -20.82 8.19 0.22
C ALA A 308 -19.96 7.68 -0.93
N LEU A 309 -20.57 7.49 -2.11
CA LEU A 309 -19.89 6.98 -3.30
C LEU A 309 -18.76 7.91 -3.77
N GLU A 310 -19.01 9.22 -3.83
CA GLU A 310 -17.97 10.18 -4.27
C GLU A 310 -16.80 10.25 -3.30
N THR A 311 -17.08 10.27 -2.00
CA THR A 311 -16.07 10.36 -0.95
C THR A 311 -15.17 9.12 -0.97
N ILE A 312 -15.76 7.92 -1.06
CA ILE A 312 -15.00 6.66 -1.19
C ILE A 312 -14.09 6.72 -2.42
N LEU A 313 -14.62 7.06 -3.59
CA LEU A 313 -13.80 7.15 -4.81
C LEU A 313 -12.69 8.20 -4.74
N PHE A 314 -12.96 9.33 -4.09
CA PHE A 314 -11.99 10.41 -3.96
C PHE A 314 -10.78 9.96 -3.14
N HIS A 315 -11.02 9.21 -2.06
CA HIS A 315 -9.97 8.81 -1.12
C HIS A 315 -9.32 7.46 -1.43
N GLU A 316 -10.05 6.50 -2.00
CA GLU A 316 -9.53 5.15 -2.25
C GLU A 316 -8.88 5.00 -3.63
N VAL A 317 -9.46 5.64 -4.66
CA VAL A 317 -8.94 5.55 -6.04
C VAL A 317 -8.18 6.81 -6.44
N GLY A 318 -8.68 7.98 -6.03
CA GLY A 318 -8.05 9.26 -6.32
C GLY A 318 -7.83 9.47 -7.82
N ARG A 319 -6.57 9.70 -8.22
CA ARG A 319 -6.18 9.96 -9.62
C ARG A 319 -5.61 8.75 -10.37
N LEU A 320 -5.54 7.58 -9.73
CA LEU A 320 -4.86 6.40 -10.28
C LEU A 320 -5.58 5.78 -11.48
N ASP A 321 -6.89 5.97 -11.55
CA ASP A 321 -7.74 5.31 -12.54
C ASP A 321 -7.87 6.11 -13.83
N ASP A 322 -7.99 5.39 -14.93
CA ASP A 322 -7.88 5.88 -16.30
C ASP A 322 -9.05 6.80 -16.72
N ASP A 323 -9.00 7.32 -17.95
CA ASP A 323 -10.07 8.16 -18.47
C ASP A 323 -11.44 7.45 -18.53
N ALA A 324 -11.46 6.13 -18.72
CA ALA A 324 -12.69 5.34 -18.81
C ALA A 324 -13.35 5.11 -17.44
N GLY A 325 -12.59 5.21 -16.35
CA GLY A 325 -13.14 5.18 -15.01
C GLY A 325 -13.44 3.76 -14.51
N THR A 326 -12.76 2.74 -15.01
CA THR A 326 -13.13 1.35 -14.73
C THR A 326 -12.84 0.90 -13.31
N GLU A 327 -11.71 1.32 -12.72
CA GLU A 327 -11.44 0.96 -11.32
C GLU A 327 -12.38 1.71 -10.39
N ARG A 328 -12.72 2.97 -10.70
CA ARG A 328 -13.78 3.68 -9.97
C ARG A 328 -15.11 2.95 -10.08
N SER A 329 -15.50 2.50 -11.28
CA SER A 329 -16.76 1.78 -11.48
C SER A 329 -16.84 0.51 -10.63
N ASP A 330 -15.78 -0.30 -10.63
CA ASP A 330 -15.78 -1.57 -9.89
C ASP A 330 -15.65 -1.38 -8.37
N VAL A 331 -14.90 -0.38 -7.90
CA VAL A 331 -14.91 0.03 -6.48
C VAL A 331 -16.31 0.46 -6.05
N LEU A 332 -17.03 1.23 -6.88
CA LEU A 332 -18.43 1.59 -6.57
C LEU A 332 -19.31 0.34 -6.46
N LYS A 333 -19.16 -0.65 -7.34
CA LYS A 333 -19.91 -1.92 -7.26
C LYS A 333 -19.59 -2.69 -5.98
N VAL A 334 -18.33 -2.70 -5.53
CA VAL A 334 -17.97 -3.26 -4.22
C VAL A 334 -18.78 -2.58 -3.11
N VAL A 335 -18.84 -1.25 -3.11
CA VAL A 335 -19.64 -0.48 -2.13
C VAL A 335 -21.13 -0.85 -2.22
N MET A 336 -21.68 -1.00 -3.43
CA MET A 336 -23.07 -1.44 -3.61
C MET A 336 -23.32 -2.81 -2.97
N ASN A 337 -22.43 -3.77 -3.19
CA ASN A 337 -22.57 -5.12 -2.63
C ASN A 337 -22.48 -5.12 -1.10
N ARG A 338 -21.62 -4.28 -0.53
CA ARG A 338 -21.47 -4.10 0.92
C ARG A 338 -22.76 -3.61 1.59
N LEU A 339 -23.61 -2.86 0.90
CA LEU A 339 -24.88 -2.38 1.47
C LEU A 339 -25.85 -3.51 1.80
N ALA A 340 -25.72 -4.68 1.18
CA ALA A 340 -26.57 -5.84 1.44
C ALA A 340 -26.05 -6.73 2.60
N ILE A 341 -24.90 -6.39 3.19
CA ILE A 341 -24.21 -7.24 4.18
C ILE A 341 -24.05 -6.44 5.47
N ASN A 342 -24.64 -6.96 6.56
CA ASN A 342 -24.69 -6.26 7.86
C ASN A 342 -23.32 -5.92 8.44
N GLU A 343 -22.32 -6.78 8.22
CA GLU A 343 -20.94 -6.56 8.65
C GLU A 343 -20.36 -5.23 8.15
N TYR A 344 -20.78 -4.79 6.96
CA TYR A 344 -20.25 -3.59 6.32
C TYR A 344 -21.11 -2.35 6.52
N ASN A 345 -22.40 -2.49 6.83
CA ASN A 345 -23.36 -1.39 6.81
C ASN A 345 -23.90 -1.00 8.22
N LYS A 346 -23.26 -1.50 9.29
CA LYS A 346 -23.58 -1.17 10.69
C LYS A 346 -22.37 -0.62 11.41
N ILE A 347 -22.57 0.44 12.19
CA ILE A 347 -21.54 0.96 13.10
C ILE A 347 -21.75 0.29 14.46
N ASP A 348 -20.78 -0.51 14.90
CA ASP A 348 -20.87 -1.26 16.14
C ASP A 348 -20.71 -0.35 17.36
N ALA A 349 -21.31 -0.73 18.50
CA ALA A 349 -21.24 0.05 19.73
C ALA A 349 -19.81 0.22 20.27
N SER A 350 -18.89 -0.68 19.89
CA SER A 350 -17.47 -0.63 20.23
C SER A 350 -16.68 0.37 19.37
N GLU A 351 -17.23 0.83 18.23
CA GLU A 351 -16.55 1.76 17.36
C GLU A 351 -16.55 3.19 17.97
N PRO A 352 -15.41 3.91 17.93
CA PRO A 352 -15.32 5.26 18.52
C PRO A 352 -16.39 6.23 18.00
N LEU A 353 -16.73 6.14 16.72
CA LEU A 353 -17.73 6.98 16.07
C LEU A 353 -19.13 6.80 16.67
N HIS A 354 -19.51 5.57 17.07
CA HIS A 354 -20.86 5.27 17.59
C HIS A 354 -21.22 6.19 18.77
N SER A 355 -20.29 6.31 19.73
CA SER A 355 -20.47 7.17 20.91
C SER A 355 -20.66 8.65 20.54
N LYS A 356 -20.00 9.12 19.48
CA LYS A 356 -20.11 10.50 18.98
C LYS A 356 -21.45 10.74 18.28
N LEU A 357 -21.95 9.77 17.53
CA LEU A 357 -23.27 9.83 16.88
C LEU A 357 -24.40 9.90 17.93
N GLN A 358 -24.30 9.10 19.00
CA GLN A 358 -25.26 9.14 20.12
C GLN A 358 -25.29 10.51 20.80
N LYS A 359 -24.12 11.10 21.09
CA LYS A 359 -24.01 12.46 21.66
C LYS A 359 -24.66 13.53 20.78
N LEU A 360 -24.67 13.33 19.46
CA LEU A 360 -25.33 14.23 18.50
C LEU A 360 -26.84 13.98 18.32
N ASN A 361 -27.42 13.08 19.12
CA ASN A 361 -28.83 12.67 19.11
C ASN A 361 -29.31 12.09 17.77
N ILE A 362 -28.42 11.40 17.05
CA ILE A 362 -28.80 10.70 15.81
C ILE A 362 -29.54 9.42 16.21
N LYS A 363 -30.87 9.45 16.12
CA LYS A 363 -31.72 8.28 16.38
C LYS A 363 -31.64 7.29 15.22
N ASN A 364 -31.68 5.98 15.52
CA ASN A 364 -31.73 4.89 14.54
C ASN A 364 -30.55 4.93 13.53
N ILE A 365 -29.31 4.86 14.03
CA ILE A 365 -28.07 4.83 13.22
C ILE A 365 -28.15 3.76 12.10
N ASP A 366 -28.77 2.61 12.38
CA ASP A 366 -28.96 1.51 11.43
C ASP A 366 -29.75 1.90 10.17
N LYS A 367 -30.57 2.95 10.21
CA LYS A 367 -31.33 3.44 9.04
C LYS A 367 -30.42 4.05 7.96
N TYR A 368 -29.22 4.48 8.32
CA TYR A 368 -28.32 5.26 7.47
C TYR A 368 -27.24 4.39 6.82
N THR A 369 -27.63 3.26 6.23
CA THR A 369 -26.73 2.23 5.67
C THR A 369 -25.61 2.79 4.79
N TRP A 370 -25.90 3.76 3.93
CA TRP A 370 -24.89 4.41 3.08
C TRP A 370 -23.82 5.19 3.84
N LEU A 371 -24.21 5.88 4.91
CA LEU A 371 -23.25 6.58 5.77
C LEU A 371 -22.49 5.55 6.63
N ASN A 372 -23.18 4.51 7.10
CA ASN A 372 -22.52 3.45 7.87
C ASN A 372 -21.45 2.73 7.03
N VAL A 373 -21.70 2.41 5.76
CA VAL A 373 -20.66 1.84 4.88
C VAL A 373 -19.48 2.80 4.72
N LEU A 374 -19.72 4.09 4.48
CA LEU A 374 -18.65 5.09 4.35
C LEU A 374 -17.78 5.19 5.61
N PHE A 375 -18.41 5.15 6.78
CA PHE A 375 -17.76 5.43 8.06
C PHE A 375 -17.37 4.17 8.87
N LYS A 376 -17.64 2.96 8.35
CA LYS A 376 -17.29 1.71 9.03
C LYS A 376 -15.79 1.64 9.25
N GLN A 377 -15.37 1.57 10.51
CA GLN A 377 -13.95 1.53 10.84
C GLN A 377 -13.30 0.27 10.25
N GLY A 378 -12.18 0.46 9.55
CA GLY A 378 -11.39 -0.63 8.98
C GLY A 378 -11.75 -1.01 7.54
N GLU A 379 -12.86 -0.51 7.00
CA GLU A 379 -13.26 -0.78 5.62
C GLU A 379 -12.59 0.13 4.60
N PHE A 380 -12.28 1.35 5.02
CA PHE A 380 -11.54 2.33 4.22
C PHE A 380 -10.45 2.98 5.06
N SER A 381 -9.34 3.31 4.41
CA SER A 381 -8.15 3.85 5.09
C SER A 381 -8.44 5.16 5.83
N PHE A 382 -9.30 6.02 5.28
CA PHE A 382 -9.63 7.31 5.87
C PHE A 382 -10.53 7.24 7.13
N THR A 383 -11.00 6.06 7.53
CA THR A 383 -11.78 5.86 8.78
C THR A 383 -10.91 5.75 10.04
N TYR A 384 -9.59 5.68 9.86
CA TYR A 384 -8.63 5.72 10.96
C TYR A 384 -8.22 7.16 11.26
N PHE A 385 -8.40 7.59 12.52
CA PHE A 385 -8.09 8.96 12.95
C PHE A 385 -6.63 9.40 12.70
N PHE A 386 -5.70 8.44 12.68
CA PHE A 386 -4.27 8.69 12.47
C PHE A 386 -3.87 8.69 10.99
N ILE A 387 -4.79 8.41 10.06
CA ILE A 387 -4.51 8.51 8.63
C ILE A 387 -4.85 9.93 8.17
N PRO A 388 -3.90 10.68 7.56
CA PRO A 388 -4.13 12.07 7.17
C PRO A 388 -5.34 12.31 6.26
N ALA A 389 -5.75 11.30 5.50
CA ALA A 389 -6.91 11.35 4.61
C ALA A 389 -8.25 11.53 5.37
N SER A 390 -8.34 11.14 6.64
CA SER A 390 -9.54 11.35 7.49
C SER A 390 -9.96 12.82 7.55
N ARG A 391 -9.00 13.75 7.55
CA ARG A 391 -9.27 15.20 7.52
C ARG A 391 -10.00 15.64 6.26
N GLY A 392 -9.80 14.95 5.14
CA GLY A 392 -10.46 15.25 3.88
C GLY A 392 -11.97 14.97 3.90
N ILE A 393 -12.47 14.25 4.90
CA ILE A 393 -13.89 13.96 5.07
C ILE A 393 -14.67 15.22 5.48
N PHE A 394 -14.15 15.98 6.47
CA PHE A 394 -14.76 17.23 6.91
C PHE A 394 -14.18 18.46 6.20
N CYS A 395 -12.91 18.41 5.78
CA CYS A 395 -12.20 19.47 5.05
C CYS A 395 -11.79 19.02 3.63
N ALA A 396 -12.78 18.65 2.82
CA ALA A 396 -12.53 18.17 1.46
C ALA A 396 -11.81 19.21 0.57
N ASP A 397 -10.88 18.75 -0.27
CA ASP A 397 -10.15 19.62 -1.23
C ASP A 397 -11.15 20.34 -2.17
N GLN A 398 -11.01 21.67 -2.22
CA GLN A 398 -11.82 22.57 -3.05
C GLN A 398 -11.06 23.07 -4.30
N SER A 399 -9.86 22.56 -4.56
CA SER A 399 -9.07 22.89 -5.75
C SER A 399 -9.83 22.61 -7.05
N LYS A 400 -9.43 23.27 -8.14
CA LYS A 400 -10.02 23.04 -9.47
C LYS A 400 -9.88 21.59 -9.91
N THR A 401 -8.74 20.97 -9.59
CA THR A 401 -8.45 19.57 -9.93
C THR A 401 -9.34 18.62 -9.13
N ALA A 402 -9.49 18.82 -7.82
CA ALA A 402 -10.43 18.05 -7.00
C ALA A 402 -11.87 18.22 -7.46
N SER A 403 -12.28 19.44 -7.80
CA SER A 403 -13.62 19.73 -8.33
C SER A 403 -13.89 19.04 -9.68
N ARG A 404 -12.88 18.84 -10.53
CA ARG A 404 -13.00 18.06 -11.77
C ARG A 404 -13.15 16.57 -11.45
N LEU A 405 -12.34 16.04 -10.55
CA LEU A 405 -12.41 14.64 -10.13
C LEU A 405 -13.78 14.31 -9.49
N ARG A 406 -14.26 15.15 -8.56
CA ARG A 406 -15.58 15.03 -7.94
C ARG A 406 -16.70 14.94 -8.96
N ARG A 407 -16.68 15.80 -9.99
CA ARG A 407 -17.67 15.75 -11.08
C ARG A 407 -17.63 14.42 -11.84
N LYS A 408 -16.43 13.89 -12.11
CA LYS A 408 -16.28 12.57 -12.75
C LYS A 408 -16.84 11.46 -11.86
N ASN A 409 -16.49 11.47 -10.57
CA ASN A 409 -16.96 10.48 -9.59
C ASN A 409 -18.49 10.52 -9.44
N LEU A 410 -19.09 11.71 -9.33
CA LEU A 410 -20.55 11.87 -9.25
C LEU A 410 -21.27 11.37 -10.50
N SER A 411 -20.70 11.60 -11.68
CA SER A 411 -21.25 11.08 -12.95
C SER A 411 -21.26 9.54 -12.95
N LEU A 412 -20.15 8.92 -12.55
CA LEU A 412 -20.05 7.46 -12.44
C LEU A 412 -21.04 6.90 -11.39
N ALA A 413 -21.12 7.55 -10.22
CA ALA A 413 -22.05 7.17 -9.16
C ALA A 413 -23.51 7.23 -9.62
N LEU A 414 -23.92 8.32 -10.29
CA LEU A 414 -25.26 8.46 -10.86
C LEU A 414 -25.58 7.39 -11.89
N ASN A 415 -24.62 7.07 -12.77
CA ASN A 415 -24.81 6.03 -13.78
C ASN A 415 -25.00 4.65 -13.13
N LEU A 416 -24.20 4.32 -12.12
CA LEU A 416 -24.32 3.04 -11.41
C LEU A 416 -25.65 2.95 -10.63
N LEU A 417 -26.08 4.03 -9.97
CA LEU A 417 -27.36 4.06 -9.25
C LEU A 417 -28.56 3.89 -10.20
N ARG A 418 -28.48 4.40 -11.43
CA ARG A 418 -29.53 4.25 -12.45
C ARG A 418 -29.55 2.86 -13.08
N SER A 419 -28.38 2.25 -13.25
CA SER A 419 -28.23 0.95 -13.89
C SER A 419 -27.24 0.09 -13.09
N PRO A 420 -27.66 -0.50 -11.96
CA PRO A 420 -26.82 -1.39 -11.17
C PRO A 420 -26.36 -2.59 -12.01
N ASP A 421 -25.13 -3.04 -11.77
CA ASP A 421 -24.55 -4.24 -12.40
C ASP A 421 -24.52 -5.38 -11.37
N PRO A 422 -25.51 -6.29 -11.35
CA PRO A 422 -25.56 -7.39 -10.39
C PRO A 422 -24.54 -8.50 -10.68
N GLY A 423 -23.86 -8.48 -11.83
CA GLY A 423 -22.91 -9.54 -12.22
C GLY A 423 -21.54 -9.40 -11.55
N PHE A 424 -21.23 -8.26 -10.95
CA PHE A 424 -19.98 -8.02 -10.24
C PHE A 424 -20.16 -8.26 -8.74
N LEU A 425 -19.74 -9.41 -8.23
CA LEU A 425 -20.04 -9.85 -6.86
C LEU A 425 -18.94 -9.55 -5.81
N ALA A 426 -17.89 -8.80 -6.17
CA ALA A 426 -16.81 -8.53 -5.23
C ALA A 426 -17.28 -7.66 -4.05
N THR A 427 -16.76 -7.98 -2.87
CA THR A 427 -17.04 -7.26 -1.61
C THR A 427 -15.75 -6.73 -0.97
N ARG A 428 -14.57 -7.14 -1.47
CA ARG A 428 -13.26 -6.59 -1.10
C ARG A 428 -12.42 -6.30 -2.34
N TYR A 429 -11.47 -5.39 -2.17
CA TYR A 429 -10.39 -5.16 -3.11
C TYR A 429 -9.08 -4.92 -2.36
N PHE A 430 -7.95 -5.10 -3.05
CA PHE A 430 -6.63 -4.95 -2.49
C PHE A 430 -5.65 -4.35 -3.51
N SER A 431 -4.74 -3.51 -3.03
CA SER A 431 -3.69 -2.89 -3.84
C SER A 431 -2.31 -3.34 -3.36
N ARG A 432 -1.70 -4.30 -4.04
CA ARG A 432 -0.30 -4.69 -3.78
C ARG A 432 0.65 -3.51 -3.99
N ALA A 433 0.40 -2.68 -4.99
CA ALA A 433 1.25 -1.53 -5.30
C ALA A 433 1.30 -0.48 -4.17
N SER A 434 0.28 -0.40 -3.32
CA SER A 434 0.26 0.50 -2.16
C SER A 434 0.90 -0.10 -0.90
N MET A 435 1.22 -1.39 -0.89
CA MET A 435 1.83 -2.04 0.27
C MET A 435 3.34 -1.86 0.31
N LEU A 436 3.88 -1.73 1.53
CA LEU A 436 5.33 -1.75 1.74
C LEU A 436 5.90 -3.06 1.22
N GLY A 437 6.95 -3.00 0.38
CA GLY A 437 7.53 -4.18 -0.26
C GLY A 437 6.61 -4.90 -1.26
N ARG A 438 5.43 -4.34 -1.56
CA ARG A 438 4.39 -4.98 -2.38
C ARG A 438 3.95 -6.35 -1.83
N ILE A 439 4.01 -6.52 -0.51
CA ILE A 439 3.52 -7.74 0.16
C ILE A 439 2.04 -7.96 -0.13
N ASP A 440 1.64 -9.23 -0.22
CA ASP A 440 0.24 -9.60 -0.45
C ASP A 440 -0.47 -9.95 0.85
N MET A 441 -1.09 -8.95 1.48
CA MET A 441 -1.89 -9.13 2.69
C MET A 441 -3.25 -9.78 2.41
N ALA A 442 -3.65 -10.00 1.16
CA ALA A 442 -4.87 -10.75 0.88
C ALA A 442 -4.73 -12.23 1.30
N GLN A 443 -3.51 -12.71 1.54
CA GLN A 443 -3.25 -14.06 2.07
C GLN A 443 -3.81 -14.30 3.47
N VAL A 444 -4.17 -13.25 4.22
CA VAL A 444 -4.83 -13.41 5.54
C VAL A 444 -6.36 -13.43 5.44
N TRP A 445 -6.93 -13.39 4.22
CA TRP A 445 -8.37 -13.39 3.98
C TRP A 445 -8.87 -14.77 3.55
N ASP A 446 -8.83 -15.71 4.48
CA ASP A 446 -9.18 -17.12 4.23
C ASP A 446 -10.65 -17.30 3.77
N ASP A 447 -11.53 -16.36 4.11
CA ASP A 447 -12.94 -16.34 3.72
C ASP A 447 -13.20 -15.65 2.37
N TYR A 448 -12.15 -15.32 1.60
CA TYR A 448 -12.27 -14.67 0.30
C TYR A 448 -11.54 -15.39 -0.83
N THR A 449 -12.10 -15.31 -2.03
CA THR A 449 -11.47 -15.79 -3.27
C THR A 449 -11.28 -14.66 -4.27
N PRO A 450 -10.14 -14.60 -4.97
CA PRO A 450 -9.90 -13.56 -5.97
C PRO A 450 -10.79 -13.77 -7.20
N ILE A 451 -11.32 -12.67 -7.75
CA ILE A 451 -12.00 -12.70 -9.04
C ILE A 451 -10.95 -12.81 -10.15
N GLU A 452 -11.30 -13.52 -11.22
CA GLU A 452 -10.54 -13.52 -12.49
C GLU A 452 -10.24 -12.10 -12.97
N GLU A 453 -9.04 -11.93 -13.52
CA GLU A 453 -8.67 -10.71 -14.23
C GLU A 453 -9.59 -10.50 -15.44
N ARG A 454 -9.89 -9.24 -15.78
CA ARG A 454 -10.79 -8.88 -16.87
C ARG A 454 -10.18 -7.77 -17.73
N PRO A 455 -10.39 -7.79 -19.05
CA PRO A 455 -10.02 -6.64 -19.89
C PRO A 455 -10.81 -5.40 -19.47
N GLY A 456 -10.23 -4.23 -19.68
CA GLY A 456 -10.94 -2.96 -19.61
C GLY A 456 -11.85 -2.73 -20.83
N PRO A 457 -12.38 -1.51 -21.01
CA PRO A 457 -13.27 -1.21 -22.10
C PRO A 457 -12.54 -1.32 -23.44
N ARG A 458 -13.28 -1.72 -24.48
CA ARG A 458 -12.73 -1.80 -25.83
C ARG A 458 -12.27 -0.42 -26.29
N ILE A 459 -11.10 -0.38 -26.92
CA ILE A 459 -10.55 0.84 -27.50
C ILE A 459 -11.17 1.06 -28.88
N SER A 460 -11.86 2.19 -29.07
CA SER A 460 -12.31 2.64 -30.37
C SER A 460 -11.13 3.17 -31.20
N GLY A 461 -11.09 2.86 -32.50
CA GLY A 461 -10.04 3.39 -33.38
C GLY A 461 -8.66 2.74 -33.20
N ASP A 462 -8.63 1.43 -32.90
CA ASP A 462 -7.42 0.65 -32.61
C ASP A 462 -6.50 0.41 -33.83
N LYS A 463 -6.75 1.03 -35.00
CA LYS A 463 -5.96 0.83 -36.24
C LYS A 463 -4.45 0.99 -36.04
N LYS A 464 -4.02 1.96 -35.23
CA LYS A 464 -2.60 2.17 -34.91
C LYS A 464 -2.04 1.03 -34.06
N LEU A 465 -2.80 0.54 -33.07
CA LEU A 465 -2.41 -0.59 -32.22
C LEU A 465 -2.33 -1.88 -33.05
N GLN A 466 -3.29 -2.08 -33.96
CA GLN A 466 -3.30 -3.19 -34.92
C GLN A 466 -2.06 -3.17 -35.81
N LEU A 467 -1.64 -1.99 -36.29
CA LEU A 467 -0.41 -1.85 -37.07
C LEU A 467 0.83 -2.20 -36.24
N HIS A 468 0.91 -1.70 -35.00
CA HIS A 468 2.00 -2.05 -34.07
C HIS A 468 2.06 -3.55 -33.81
N TYR A 469 0.91 -4.20 -33.59
CA TYR A 469 0.81 -5.64 -33.40
C TYR A 469 1.25 -6.43 -34.64
N LYS A 470 0.75 -6.07 -35.83
CA LYS A 470 1.14 -6.73 -37.10
C LYS A 470 2.63 -6.60 -37.40
N ASN A 471 3.24 -5.47 -37.04
CA ASN A 471 4.65 -5.22 -37.25
C ASN A 471 5.55 -5.76 -36.12
N SER A 472 4.99 -6.53 -35.17
CA SER A 472 5.70 -7.02 -33.98
C SER A 472 6.39 -5.93 -33.16
N ASN A 473 5.85 -4.71 -33.20
CA ASN A 473 6.36 -3.56 -32.47
C ASN A 473 5.63 -3.42 -31.12
N TYR A 474 5.85 -4.39 -30.25
CA TYR A 474 5.32 -4.47 -28.90
C TYR A 474 6.20 -5.35 -28.01
N THR A 475 6.09 -5.17 -26.70
CA THR A 475 6.60 -6.11 -25.70
C THR A 475 5.45 -6.92 -25.16
N TYR A 476 5.52 -8.24 -25.25
CA TYR A 476 4.58 -9.13 -24.58
C TYR A 476 4.90 -9.19 -23.08
N LEU A 477 3.91 -8.98 -22.23
CA LEU A 477 4.08 -9.03 -20.77
C LEU A 477 3.63 -10.38 -20.22
N TYR A 478 2.36 -10.72 -20.41
CA TYR A 478 1.76 -11.99 -19.98
C TYR A 478 0.42 -12.22 -20.69
N ASN A 479 -0.25 -13.33 -20.38
CA ASN A 479 -1.63 -13.61 -20.79
C ASN A 479 -2.49 -13.97 -19.58
N PHE A 480 -3.79 -13.76 -19.70
CA PHE A 480 -4.78 -14.21 -18.74
C PHE A 480 -6.05 -14.70 -19.45
N THR A 481 -6.81 -15.55 -18.75
CA THR A 481 -8.12 -16.01 -19.21
C THR A 481 -9.21 -15.28 -18.45
N SER A 482 -10.24 -14.85 -19.17
CA SER A 482 -11.44 -14.29 -18.56
C SER A 482 -12.67 -14.82 -19.28
N ALA A 483 -13.61 -15.43 -18.54
CA ALA A 483 -14.82 -16.02 -19.11
C ALA A 483 -14.53 -16.94 -20.32
N GLY A 484 -13.51 -17.79 -20.20
CA GLY A 484 -13.08 -18.73 -21.25
C GLY A 484 -12.41 -18.10 -22.49
N THR A 485 -12.19 -16.79 -22.51
CA THR A 485 -11.45 -16.10 -23.58
C THR A 485 -10.04 -15.77 -23.12
N GLN A 486 -9.05 -16.08 -23.96
CA GLN A 486 -7.65 -15.70 -23.75
C GLN A 486 -7.41 -14.24 -24.14
N TYR A 487 -6.61 -13.57 -23.33
CA TYR A 487 -6.19 -12.18 -23.51
C TYR A 487 -4.69 -12.05 -23.33
N GLU A 488 -4.08 -11.20 -24.13
CA GLU A 488 -2.64 -10.90 -24.11
C GLU A 488 -2.43 -9.48 -23.57
N VAL A 489 -1.53 -9.32 -22.62
CA VAL A 489 -1.13 -8.01 -22.10
C VAL A 489 0.16 -7.58 -22.81
N LEU A 490 0.10 -6.45 -23.49
CA LEU A 490 1.13 -5.95 -24.39
C LEU A 490 1.51 -4.52 -24.02
N ARG A 491 2.79 -4.18 -24.11
CA ARG A 491 3.27 -2.80 -24.00
C ARG A 491 3.66 -2.27 -25.37
N MET A 492 3.08 -1.14 -25.76
CA MET A 492 3.38 -0.43 -27.01
C MET A 492 3.70 1.04 -26.68
N LYS A 493 4.91 1.50 -27.04
CA LYS A 493 5.38 2.88 -26.76
C LYS A 493 5.19 3.29 -25.29
N GLY A 494 5.52 2.39 -24.36
CA GLY A 494 5.40 2.63 -22.92
C GLY A 494 3.98 2.58 -22.36
N THR A 495 2.95 2.31 -23.18
CA THR A 495 1.57 2.16 -22.71
C THR A 495 1.15 0.69 -22.78
N GLU A 496 0.44 0.23 -21.76
CA GLU A 496 -0.02 -1.16 -21.63
C GLU A 496 -1.46 -1.30 -22.16
N PHE A 497 -1.69 -2.38 -22.91
CA PHE A 497 -2.95 -2.70 -23.56
C PHE A 497 -3.26 -4.18 -23.42
N VAL A 498 -4.55 -4.51 -23.54
CA VAL A 498 -5.00 -5.89 -23.62
C VAL A 498 -5.46 -6.19 -25.04
N TYR A 499 -5.00 -7.28 -25.63
CA TYR A 499 -5.40 -7.76 -26.94
C TYR A 499 -6.16 -9.08 -26.81
N SER A 500 -7.25 -9.23 -27.57
CA SER A 500 -7.98 -10.49 -27.68
C SER A 500 -7.69 -11.14 -29.03
N PRO A 501 -6.95 -12.26 -29.09
CA PRO A 501 -6.68 -12.96 -30.34
C PRO A 501 -7.95 -13.43 -31.05
N LYS A 502 -8.96 -13.87 -30.28
CA LYS A 502 -10.25 -14.35 -30.79
C LYS A 502 -11.04 -13.25 -31.51
N SER A 503 -11.16 -12.07 -30.90
CA SER A 503 -11.93 -10.95 -31.48
C SER A 503 -11.10 -10.01 -32.35
N LYS A 504 -9.76 -10.14 -32.32
CA LYS A 504 -8.79 -9.23 -32.92
C LYS A 504 -9.04 -7.78 -32.52
N LYS A 505 -9.31 -7.53 -31.24
CA LYS A 505 -9.60 -6.19 -30.68
C LYS A 505 -8.69 -5.85 -29.53
N PHE A 506 -8.43 -4.55 -29.38
CA PHE A 506 -7.74 -3.97 -28.24
C PHE A 506 -8.71 -3.46 -27.17
N TYR A 507 -8.28 -3.61 -25.93
CA TYR A 507 -8.96 -3.21 -24.72
C TYR A 507 -7.96 -2.44 -23.83
N ARG A 508 -8.49 -1.61 -22.95
CA ARG A 508 -7.66 -0.96 -21.94
C ARG A 508 -7.14 -2.01 -20.95
N TYR A 509 -5.90 -1.83 -20.50
CA TYR A 509 -5.33 -2.68 -19.47
C TYR A 509 -5.81 -2.25 -18.09
N ARG A 510 -6.17 -3.24 -17.27
CA ARG A 510 -6.56 -3.08 -15.87
C ARG A 510 -5.50 -3.74 -15.02
N ASN A 511 -4.69 -2.94 -14.32
CA ASN A 511 -3.55 -3.46 -13.60
C ASN A 511 -4.00 -4.15 -12.30
N PRO A 512 -3.87 -5.49 -12.18
CA PRO A 512 -4.32 -6.24 -10.99
C PRO A 512 -3.47 -5.94 -9.75
N HIS A 513 -2.29 -5.33 -9.90
CA HIS A 513 -1.46 -4.90 -8.77
C HIS A 513 -1.97 -3.60 -8.13
N HIS A 514 -2.75 -2.79 -8.87
CA HIS A 514 -3.42 -1.61 -8.34
C HIS A 514 -4.74 -1.98 -7.67
N PHE A 515 -5.55 -2.82 -8.32
CA PHE A 515 -6.82 -3.30 -7.79
C PHE A 515 -7.02 -4.77 -8.15
N LYS A 516 -6.95 -5.64 -7.14
CA LYS A 516 -7.41 -7.02 -7.21
C LYS A 516 -8.69 -7.14 -6.41
N TYR A 517 -9.72 -7.76 -6.99
CA TYR A 517 -11.05 -7.85 -6.39
C TYR A 517 -11.32 -9.25 -5.85
N PHE A 518 -12.12 -9.35 -4.79
CA PHE A 518 -12.37 -10.60 -4.08
C PHE A 518 -13.85 -10.77 -3.75
N ILE A 519 -14.33 -12.00 -3.85
CA ILE A 519 -15.68 -12.42 -3.49
C ILE A 519 -15.60 -13.12 -2.14
N LYS A 520 -16.51 -12.77 -1.23
CA LYS A 520 -16.66 -13.51 0.03
C LYS A 520 -17.15 -14.93 -0.29
N ASN A 521 -16.43 -15.93 0.19
CA ASN A 521 -16.86 -17.31 0.09
C ASN A 521 -18.22 -17.40 0.79
N LYS A 522 -19.27 -17.84 0.09
CA LYS A 522 -20.54 -18.13 0.76
C LYS A 522 -20.21 -19.18 1.81
N ALA A 523 -20.48 -18.88 3.09
CA ALA A 523 -20.39 -19.88 4.15
C ALA A 523 -21.18 -21.11 3.68
N TYR A 524 -20.52 -22.26 3.65
CA TYR A 524 -21.17 -23.54 3.42
C TYR A 524 -22.23 -23.80 4.51
#